data_AF-A0A530K1U4-F1
#
_entry.id   AF-A0A530K1U4-F1
#
_cell.length_a   1.000
_cell.length_b   1.000
_cell.length_c   1.000
_cell.angle_alpha   90.00
_cell.angle_beta   90.00
_cell.angle_gamma   90.00
#
_symmetry.space_group_name_H-M   'P 1'
#
loop_
_entity.id
_entity.type
_entity.pdbx_description
1 polymer ?
#
loop_
_entity_poly.entity_id
_entity_poly.type
_entity_poly.pdbx_seq_one_letter_code
_entity_poly.pdbx_strand_id
1 'polypeptide(L)'
;MDDEDVYVEPVSLPLTRPPMKWGVRYEVFALNGILAVIGFIATSSFMLGLGVFGVVHLVSAYLCQRDPYMFHIFERRVSKRGAVAN
;
A
#
# COMPACT_ATOMS: atom_id res chain seq x y z
N MET A 1 5.81 21.42 -43.93
CA MET A 1 5.99 21.27 -42.47
C MET A 1 5.29 19.98 -42.18
N ASP A 2 6.01 18.89 -42.35
CA ASP A 2 5.49 17.56 -42.13
C ASP A 2 5.41 17.37 -40.61
N ASP A 3 4.20 17.17 -40.09
CA ASP A 3 3.96 16.87 -38.69
C ASP A 3 4.53 15.48 -38.41
N GLU A 4 5.81 15.45 -38.04
CA GLU A 4 6.51 14.25 -37.58
C GLU A 4 5.90 13.87 -36.21
N ASP A 5 5.01 12.87 -36.22
CA ASP A 5 4.40 12.34 -35.01
C ASP A 5 5.51 11.91 -34.03
N VAL A 6 5.62 12.64 -32.92
CA VAL A 6 6.60 12.37 -31.86
C VAL A 6 6.32 10.97 -31.30
N TYR A 7 7.24 10.04 -31.56
CA TYR A 7 7.18 8.70 -30.97
C TYR A 7 7.39 8.79 -29.45
N VAL A 8 6.35 8.44 -28.69
CA VAL A 8 6.41 8.40 -27.22
C VAL A 8 6.52 6.95 -26.76
N GLU A 9 7.70 6.60 -26.22
CA GLU A 9 7.91 5.31 -25.54
C GLU A 9 6.98 5.23 -24.30
N PRO A 10 6.23 4.13 -24.11
CA PRO A 10 5.37 3.98 -22.94
C PRO A 10 6.22 3.94 -21.66
N VAL A 11 5.80 4.71 -20.66
CA VAL A 11 6.46 4.70 -19.34
C VAL A 11 6.42 3.30 -18.73
N SER A 12 7.58 2.81 -18.34
CA SER A 12 7.73 1.55 -17.60
C SER A 12 7.19 1.71 -16.17
N LEU A 13 5.87 1.57 -16.03
CA LEU A 13 5.16 1.69 -14.75
C LEU A 13 5.80 0.90 -13.59
N PRO A 14 6.35 -0.32 -13.77
CA PRO A 14 7.00 -1.05 -12.67
C PRO A 14 8.25 -0.36 -12.09
N LEU A 15 8.95 0.46 -12.88
CA LEU A 15 10.16 1.17 -12.43
C LEU A 15 9.81 2.47 -11.69
N THR A 16 8.62 3.01 -11.91
CA THR A 16 8.19 4.29 -11.32
C THR A 16 7.29 4.09 -10.10
N ARG A 17 6.48 3.03 -10.07
CA ARG A 17 5.55 2.73 -8.97
C ARG A 17 6.23 2.03 -7.79
N PRO A 18 5.71 2.15 -6.57
CA PRO A 18 6.21 1.38 -5.44
C PRO A 18 5.94 -0.12 -5.63
N PRO A 19 6.75 -1.00 -5.02
CA PRO A 19 6.52 -2.43 -5.06
C PRO A 19 5.18 -2.78 -4.39
N MET A 20 4.36 -3.55 -5.12
CA MET A 20 3.01 -3.92 -4.69
C MET A 20 2.77 -5.42 -4.84
N LYS A 21 1.95 -5.99 -3.95
CA LYS A 21 1.49 -7.38 -3.99
C LYS A 21 -0.03 -7.41 -3.84
N TRP A 22 -0.71 -8.08 -4.77
CA TRP A 22 -2.18 -8.18 -4.80
C TRP A 22 -2.92 -6.85 -4.63
N GLY A 23 -2.43 -5.80 -5.29
CA GLY A 23 -3.04 -4.47 -5.26
C GLY A 23 -2.73 -3.64 -4.02
N VAL A 24 -1.88 -4.10 -3.10
CA VAL A 24 -1.49 -3.38 -1.88
C VAL A 24 0.02 -3.13 -1.89
N ARG A 25 0.48 -2.01 -1.31
CA ARG A 25 1.92 -1.73 -1.11
C ARG A 25 2.56 -2.82 -0.25
N TYR A 26 3.80 -3.21 -0.61
CA TYR A 26 4.48 -4.35 0.02
C TYR A 26 4.57 -4.25 1.56
N GLU A 27 4.91 -3.08 2.09
CA GLU A 27 4.99 -2.83 3.54
C GLU A 27 3.64 -3.02 4.24
N VAL A 28 2.55 -2.54 3.64
CA VAL A 28 1.19 -2.67 4.21
C VAL A 28 0.72 -4.12 4.15
N PHE A 29 1.07 -4.85 3.08
CA PHE A 29 0.79 -6.27 2.98
C PHE A 29 1.51 -7.07 4.08
N ALA A 30 2.78 -6.76 4.35
CA ALA A 30 3.55 -7.39 5.43
C ALA A 30 2.94 -7.08 6.80
N LEU A 31 2.60 -5.81 7.07
CA LEU A 31 1.95 -5.39 8.31
C LEU A 31 0.60 -6.09 8.49
N ASN A 32 -0.19 -6.24 7.43
CA ASN A 32 -1.46 -6.95 7.47
C ASN A 32 -1.27 -8.42 7.85
N GLY A 33 -0.26 -9.09 7.29
CA GLY A 33 0.09 -10.46 7.70
C GLY A 33 0.46 -10.55 9.18
N ILE A 34 1.27 -9.61 9.68
CA ILE A 34 1.64 -9.53 11.10
C ILE A 34 0.40 -9.34 11.98
N LEU A 35 -0.50 -8.41 11.63
CA LEU A 35 -1.73 -8.17 12.37
C LEU A 35 -2.65 -9.39 12.39
N ALA A 36 -2.76 -10.12 11.27
CA ALA A 36 -3.53 -11.34 11.19
C ALA A 36 -2.98 -12.44 12.11
N VAL A 37 -1.65 -12.59 12.16
CA VAL A 37 -0.99 -13.55 13.06
C VAL A 37 -1.18 -13.15 14.52
N ILE A 38 -1.01 -11.87 14.87
CA ILE A 38 -1.24 -11.36 16.23
C ILE A 38 -2.69 -11.59 16.64
N GLY A 39 -3.65 -11.26 15.77
CA GLY A 39 -5.07 -11.48 16.01
C GLY A 39 -5.41 -12.95 16.19
N PHE A 40 -4.81 -13.84 15.39
CA PHE A 40 -4.94 -15.28 15.56
C PHE A 40 -4.41 -15.75 16.91
N ILE A 41 -3.21 -15.33 17.31
CA ILE A 41 -2.62 -15.72 18.61
C ILE A 41 -3.49 -15.22 19.76
N ALA A 42 -3.95 -13.97 19.71
CA ALA A 42 -4.75 -13.37 20.77
C ALA A 42 -6.13 -14.01 20.95
N THR A 43 -6.76 -14.43 19.85
CA THR A 43 -8.12 -15.01 19.88
C THR A 43 -8.15 -16.53 19.82
N SER A 44 -7.01 -17.16 19.50
CA SER A 44 -6.91 -18.58 19.12
C SER A 44 -7.89 -19.01 18.01
N SER A 45 -8.43 -18.06 17.25
CA SER A 45 -9.43 -18.29 16.21
C SER A 45 -8.87 -17.93 14.86
N PHE A 46 -8.65 -18.96 14.02
CA PHE A 46 -8.12 -18.77 12.68
C PHE A 46 -9.06 -17.95 11.79
N MET A 47 -10.37 -18.12 11.97
CA MET A 47 -11.39 -17.37 11.22
C MET A 47 -11.38 -15.87 11.55
N LEU A 48 -11.17 -15.52 12.82
CA LEU A 48 -11.05 -14.11 13.20
C LEU A 48 -9.76 -13.48 12.63
N GLY A 49 -8.63 -14.21 12.67
CA GLY A 49 -7.38 -13.76 12.06
C GLY A 49 -7.52 -13.52 10.55
N LEU A 50 -8.17 -14.45 9.83
CA LEU A 50 -8.46 -14.29 8.40
C LEU A 50 -9.45 -13.15 8.12
N GLY A 51 -10.46 -12.97 8.97
CA GLY A 51 -11.41 -11.86 8.87
C GLY A 51 -10.70 -10.51 8.96
N VAL A 52 -9.82 -10.34 9.96
CA VAL A 52 -9.00 -9.12 10.12
C VAL A 52 -8.11 -8.92 8.89
N PHE A 53 -7.41 -9.97 8.44
CA PHE A 53 -6.58 -9.90 7.24
C PHE A 53 -7.37 -9.43 6.02
N GLY A 54 -8.54 -10.03 5.78
CA GLY A 54 -9.38 -9.73 4.63
C GLY A 54 -9.87 -8.29 4.64
N VAL A 55 -10.42 -7.83 5.78
CA VAL A 55 -10.93 -6.46 5.91
C VAL A 55 -9.82 -5.43 5.69
N VAL A 56 -8.68 -5.59 6.37
CA VAL A 56 -7.55 -4.66 6.25
C VAL A 56 -6.96 -4.69 4.85
N HIS A 57 -6.86 -5.87 4.22
CA HIS A 57 -6.37 -6.00 2.83
C HIS A 57 -7.28 -5.29 1.84
N LEU A 58 -8.60 -5.50 1.94
CA LEU A 58 -9.58 -4.90 1.03
C LEU A 58 -9.60 -3.37 1.13
N VAL A 59 -9.59 -2.84 2.36
CA VAL A 59 -9.51 -1.39 2.58
C VAL A 59 -8.20 -0.83 2.02
N SER A 60 -7.08 -1.50 2.27
CA SER A 60 -5.78 -1.05 1.77
C SER A 60 -5.70 -1.11 0.25
N ALA A 61 -6.26 -2.16 -0.37
CA ALA A 61 -6.31 -2.32 -1.81
C ALA A 61 -7.16 -1.21 -2.45
N TYR A 62 -8.31 -0.89 -1.85
CA TYR A 62 -9.15 0.22 -2.30
C TYR A 62 -8.42 1.57 -2.25
N LEU A 63 -7.69 1.85 -1.17
CA LEU A 63 -6.90 3.07 -1.06
C LEU A 63 -5.77 3.12 -2.10
N CYS A 64 -5.06 2.00 -2.32
CA CYS A 64 -4.00 1.90 -3.31
C CYS A 64 -4.48 2.00 -4.77
N GLN A 65 -5.75 1.68 -5.05
CA GLN A 65 -6.36 1.92 -6.36
C GLN A 65 -6.56 3.41 -6.66
N ARG A 66 -6.79 4.23 -5.62
CA ARG A 66 -6.92 5.69 -5.75
C ARG A 66 -5.55 6.36 -5.92
N ASP A 67 -4.62 6.01 -5.03
CA ASP A 67 -3.25 6.51 -5.07
C ASP A 67 -2.28 5.47 -4.47
N PRO A 68 -1.33 4.93 -5.24
CA PRO A 68 -0.37 3.94 -4.74
C PRO A 68 0.58 4.50 -3.66
N TYR A 69 0.77 5.82 -3.58
CA TYR A 69 1.63 6.49 -2.60
C TYR A 69 0.90 6.99 -1.37
N MET A 70 -0.41 6.76 -1.24
CA MET A 70 -1.24 7.23 -0.11
C MET A 70 -0.59 6.92 1.24
N PHE A 71 -0.14 5.68 1.43
CA PHE A 71 0.50 5.24 2.67
C PHE A 71 1.87 5.89 2.92
N HIS A 72 2.65 6.11 1.87
CA HIS A 72 3.93 6.81 1.98
C HIS A 72 3.74 8.28 2.37
N ILE A 73 2.78 8.95 1.74
CA ILE A 73 2.45 10.35 2.06
C ILE A 73 1.97 10.46 3.50
N PHE A 74 1.12 9.53 3.95
CA PHE A 74 0.64 9.46 5.32
C PHE A 74 1.79 9.29 6.32
N GLU A 75 2.69 8.34 6.08
CA GLU A 75 3.88 8.11 6.89
C GLU A 75 4.76 9.37 7.01
N ARG A 76 5.06 10.01 5.87
CA ARG A 76 5.86 11.25 5.85
C ARG A 76 5.17 12.40 6.58
N ARG A 77 3.83 12.49 6.49
CA ARG A 77 3.03 13.48 7.22
C ARG A 77 3.14 13.27 8.73
N VAL A 78 3.00 12.03 9.19
CA VAL A 78 3.07 11.68 10.62
C VAL A 78 4.48 11.95 11.16
N SER A 79 5.52 11.52 10.43
CA SER A 79 6.92 11.72 10.82
C SER A 79 7.31 13.19 10.94
N LYS A 80 6.90 14.06 9.99
CA LYS A 80 7.23 15.49 10.05
C LYS A 80 6.59 16.23 11.22
N ARG A 81 5.42 15.80 11.70
CA ARG A 81 4.75 16.45 12.84
C ARG A 81 5.50 16.22 14.17
N GLY A 82 6.15 15.06 14.33
CA GLY A 82 6.98 14.79 15.50
C GLY A 82 8.26 15.62 15.55
N ALA A 83 8.84 15.95 14.39
CA ALA A 83 10.08 16.72 14.31
C ALA A 83 9.91 18.23 14.52
N VAL A 84 8.71 18.79 14.32
CA VAL A 84 8.42 20.23 14.50
C VAL A 84 7.89 20.53 15.91
N ALA A 85 7.43 19.51 16.64
CA ALA A 85 6.89 19.66 17.98
C ALA A 85 7.94 19.57 19.11
N ASN A 86 9.21 19.35 18.76
CA ASN A 86 10.36 19.23 19.68
C ASN A 86 11.38 20.32 19.35
#